data_AF-M6D1Y1-F1
#
_entry.id   AF-M6D1Y1-F1
#
_cell.length_a   1.000
_cell.length_b   1.000
_cell.length_c   1.000
_cell.angle_alpha   90.00
_cell.angle_beta   90.00
_cell.angle_gamma   90.00
#
_symmetry.space_group_name_H-M   'P 1'
#
loop_
_entity.id
_entity.type
_entity.pdbx_description
1 polymer ?
#
loop_
_entity_poly.entity_id
_entity_poly.type
_entity_poly.pdbx_seq_one_letter_code
_entity_poly.pdbx_strand_id
1 'polypeptide(L)'
;MKRLYLISGLGADERAFKNLDFGKNDLKYISWIDPQANEEVSNYCKRLSEQISKAEDIILIGVSFGGIIAIELSKIVSVKKVIIISSIKSKMEMPKIYQFISILGIIKIVPAFIYKIYTPILSYLFGINSDEDKKLLKDFIKSTNAKFMKWALSTILKWNNRQVSDKITHIHGDKDKLFPIGLIRNALIIKNGGHFMILNKSGEISFKLKELLAN
;
A
#
# COMPACT_ATOMS: atom_id res chain seq x y z
N MET A 1 -1.58 22.39 -11.63
CA MET A 1 -1.77 20.92 -11.69
C MET A 1 -0.92 20.31 -10.59
N LYS A 2 -1.46 19.39 -9.78
CA LYS A 2 -0.70 18.76 -8.69
C LYS A 2 0.10 17.57 -9.26
N ARG A 3 1.28 17.29 -8.71
CA ARG A 3 2.10 16.12 -9.08
C ARG A 3 1.84 14.98 -8.10
N LEU A 4 1.27 13.88 -8.60
CA LEU A 4 0.87 12.73 -7.81
C LEU A 4 1.83 11.58 -8.05
N TYR A 5 2.47 11.10 -6.99
CA TYR A 5 3.29 9.89 -7.03
C TYR A 5 2.50 8.72 -6.48
N LEU A 6 2.24 7.74 -7.34
CA LEU A 6 1.41 6.57 -7.08
C LEU A 6 2.29 5.37 -6.72
N ILE A 7 2.06 4.78 -5.55
CA ILE A 7 2.83 3.66 -5.01
C ILE A 7 1.88 2.49 -4.79
N SER A 8 2.01 1.45 -5.61
CA SER A 8 1.08 0.32 -5.63
C SER A 8 1.15 -0.52 -4.35
N GLY A 9 0.25 -1.51 -4.23
CA GLY A 9 0.37 -2.55 -3.22
C GLY A 9 1.60 -3.43 -3.43
N LEU A 10 1.90 -4.26 -2.44
CA LEU A 10 3.05 -5.16 -2.48
C LEU A 10 3.05 -6.00 -3.77
N GLY A 11 4.06 -5.78 -4.62
CA GLY A 11 4.27 -6.56 -5.84
C GLY A 11 3.31 -6.27 -6.99
N ALA A 12 2.37 -5.34 -6.79
CA ALA A 12 1.55 -4.81 -7.88
C ALA A 12 2.31 -3.72 -8.65
N ASP A 13 1.78 -3.33 -9.79
CA ASP A 13 2.32 -2.28 -10.66
C ASP A 13 1.25 -1.18 -10.89
N GLU A 14 1.45 -0.31 -11.89
CA GLU A 14 0.54 0.77 -12.22
C GLU A 14 -0.91 0.30 -12.50
N ARG A 15 -1.10 -0.98 -12.88
CA ARG A 15 -2.43 -1.55 -13.12
C ARG A 15 -3.31 -1.53 -11.87
N ALA A 16 -2.74 -1.39 -10.67
CA ALA A 16 -3.49 -1.20 -9.42
C ALA A 16 -4.34 0.10 -9.42
N PHE A 17 -3.95 1.09 -10.23
CA PHE A 17 -4.61 2.40 -10.31
C PHE A 17 -5.45 2.59 -11.58
N LYS A 18 -5.50 1.59 -12.46
CA LYS A 18 -6.08 1.71 -13.81
C LYS A 18 -7.54 2.16 -13.86
N ASN A 19 -8.30 1.90 -12.80
CA ASN A 19 -9.74 2.21 -12.72
C ASN A 19 -10.02 3.54 -12.00
N LEU A 20 -8.98 4.27 -11.56
CA LEU A 20 -9.13 5.53 -10.83
C LEU A 20 -9.07 6.74 -11.75
N ASP A 21 -9.90 7.73 -11.43
CA ASP A 21 -9.90 9.04 -12.08
C ASP A 21 -9.22 10.08 -11.18
N PHE A 22 -8.04 10.53 -11.59
CA PHE A 22 -7.26 11.58 -10.93
C PHE A 22 -7.43 12.96 -11.57
N GLY A 23 -8.37 13.13 -12.52
CA GLY A 23 -8.56 14.36 -13.27
C GLY A 23 -7.34 14.73 -14.12
N LYS A 24 -7.07 16.04 -14.23
CA LYS A 24 -5.96 16.59 -15.04
C LYS A 24 -4.63 16.69 -14.28
N ASN A 25 -4.40 15.85 -13.27
CA ASN A 25 -3.16 15.91 -12.49
C ASN A 25 -1.99 15.19 -13.20
N ASP A 26 -0.75 15.58 -12.88
CA ASP A 26 0.46 14.95 -13.42
C ASP A 26 0.76 13.67 -12.62
N LEU A 27 0.56 12.51 -13.24
CA LEU A 27 0.72 11.20 -12.60
C LEU A 27 2.13 10.65 -12.83
N LYS A 28 2.78 10.23 -11.74
CA LYS A 28 4.05 9.49 -11.75
C LYS A 28 3.88 8.20 -10.97
N TYR A 29 4.24 7.08 -11.57
CA TYR A 29 4.20 5.78 -10.91
C TYR A 29 5.59 5.49 -10.32
N ILE A 30 5.62 5.12 -9.05
CA ILE A 30 6.86 4.67 -8.40
C ILE A 30 7.03 3.20 -8.71
N SER A 31 8.08 2.87 -9.44
CA SER A 31 8.45 1.49 -9.74
C SER A 31 9.17 0.88 -8.54
N TRP A 32 8.75 -0.32 -8.15
CA TRP A 32 9.48 -1.10 -7.14
C TRP A 32 10.90 -1.41 -7.62
N ILE A 33 11.86 -1.32 -6.71
CA ILE A 33 13.26 -1.69 -6.95
C ILE A 33 13.61 -2.92 -6.10
N ASP A 34 14.65 -3.66 -6.50
CA ASP A 34 15.09 -4.80 -5.71
C ASP A 34 15.70 -4.33 -4.37
N PRO A 35 15.26 -4.90 -3.23
CA PRO A 35 15.82 -4.60 -1.93
C PRO A 35 17.21 -5.20 -1.81
N GLN A 36 18.09 -4.48 -1.13
CA GLN A 36 19.38 -5.01 -0.71
C GLN A 36 19.21 -6.00 0.46
N ALA A 37 20.23 -6.84 0.67
CA ALA A 37 20.20 -7.82 1.75
C ALA A 37 20.07 -7.14 3.12
N ASN A 38 19.06 -7.54 3.90
CA ASN A 38 18.74 -6.98 5.21
C ASN A 38 18.53 -5.45 5.21
N GLU A 39 18.11 -4.88 4.08
CA GLU A 39 17.88 -3.44 3.96
C GLU A 39 16.71 -2.98 4.83
N GLU A 40 16.99 -2.01 5.71
CA GLU A 40 15.98 -1.30 6.49
C GLU A 40 15.08 -0.46 5.59
N VAL A 41 13.80 -0.36 5.94
CA VAL A 41 12.79 0.34 5.12
C VAL A 41 13.17 1.79 4.83
N SER A 42 13.84 2.46 5.77
CA SER A 42 14.31 3.84 5.60
C SER A 42 15.39 3.95 4.51
N ASN A 43 16.33 3.00 4.44
CA ASN A 43 17.36 2.98 3.41
C ASN A 43 16.79 2.61 2.04
N TYR A 44 15.85 1.65 2.01
CA TYR A 44 15.09 1.34 0.81
C TYR A 44 14.34 2.58 0.28
N CYS A 45 13.67 3.33 1.17
CA CYS A 45 12.95 4.55 0.78
C CYS A 45 13.88 5.69 0.34
N LYS A 46 15.12 5.78 0.85
CA LYS A 46 16.11 6.74 0.33
C LYS A 46 16.41 6.49 -1.15
N ARG A 47 16.69 5.24 -1.53
CA ARG A 47 16.89 4.85 -2.93
C ARG A 47 15.62 5.07 -3.77
N LEU A 48 14.48 4.68 -3.23
CA LEU A 48 13.20 4.86 -3.92
C LEU A 48 12.88 6.34 -4.16
N SER A 49 13.32 7.24 -3.27
CA SER A 49 13.11 8.69 -3.40
C SER A 49 13.82 9.33 -4.59
N GLU A 50 14.80 8.65 -5.21
CA GLU A 50 15.45 9.11 -6.44
C GLU A 50 14.48 9.24 -7.62
N GLN A 51 13.35 8.51 -7.58
CA GLN A 51 12.28 8.62 -8.57
C GLN A 51 11.39 9.86 -8.37
N ILE A 52 11.56 10.58 -7.25
CA ILE A 52 10.74 11.73 -6.88
C ILE A 52 11.50 13.02 -7.19
N SER A 53 10.90 13.87 -8.02
CA SER A 53 11.48 15.17 -8.37
C SER A 53 11.50 16.09 -7.14
N LYS A 54 12.44 17.04 -7.07
CA LYS A 54 12.46 18.09 -6.04
C LYS A 54 11.46 19.24 -6.31
N ALA A 55 10.29 18.91 -6.85
CA ALA A 55 9.26 19.89 -7.17
C ALA A 55 8.50 20.33 -5.91
N GLU A 56 7.88 21.50 -5.98
CA GLU A 56 6.89 21.94 -5.00
C GLU A 56 5.57 21.17 -5.20
N ASP A 57 4.72 21.13 -4.17
CA ASP A 57 3.36 20.52 -4.21
C ASP A 57 3.27 19.01 -4.52
N ILE A 58 4.23 18.21 -4.04
CA ILE A 58 4.22 16.75 -4.17
C ILE A 58 3.12 16.13 -3.29
N ILE A 59 2.32 15.23 -3.88
CA ILE A 59 1.38 14.37 -3.17
C ILE A 59 1.76 12.91 -3.40
N LEU A 60 1.89 12.15 -2.31
CA LEU A 60 2.12 10.71 -2.37
C LEU A 60 0.79 9.98 -2.18
N ILE A 61 0.49 9.00 -3.03
CA ILE A 61 -0.70 8.16 -2.91
C ILE A 61 -0.25 6.70 -2.88
N GLY A 62 -0.41 6.06 -1.72
CA GLY A 62 0.06 4.69 -1.48
C GLY A 62 -1.06 3.72 -1.16
N VAL A 63 -1.02 2.52 -1.76
CA VAL A 63 -2.02 1.48 -1.51
C VAL A 63 -1.40 0.34 -0.70
N SER A 64 -2.04 -0.11 0.37
CA SER A 64 -1.55 -1.24 1.18
C SER A 64 -0.09 -1.03 1.62
N PHE A 65 0.84 -1.92 1.27
CA PHE A 65 2.27 -1.73 1.52
C PHE A 65 2.82 -0.42 0.93
N GLY A 66 2.33 0.00 -0.23
CA GLY A 66 2.65 1.30 -0.81
C GLY A 66 2.26 2.48 0.07
N GLY A 67 1.22 2.34 0.90
CA GLY A 67 0.86 3.34 1.92
C GLY A 67 1.90 3.46 3.03
N ILE A 68 2.45 2.35 3.50
CA ILE A 68 3.59 2.34 4.44
C ILE A 68 4.80 3.04 3.80
N ILE A 69 5.10 2.71 2.55
CA ILE A 69 6.21 3.30 1.81
C ILE A 69 5.99 4.80 1.54
N ALA A 70 4.76 5.23 1.24
CA ALA A 70 4.42 6.64 1.10
C ALA A 70 4.67 7.42 2.39
N ILE A 71 4.33 6.84 3.55
CA ILE A 71 4.61 7.43 4.86
C ILE A 71 6.12 7.53 5.10
N GLU A 72 6.89 6.47 4.84
CA GLU A 72 8.35 6.50 5.00
C GLU A 72 9.03 7.49 4.05
N LEU A 73 8.58 7.57 2.79
CA LEU A 73 9.06 8.56 1.83
C LEU A 73 8.76 10.00 2.29
N SER A 74 7.60 10.25 2.90
CA SER A 74 7.24 11.59 3.39
C SER A 74 8.16 12.12 4.52
N LYS A 75 8.97 11.25 5.13
CA LYS A 75 10.01 11.62 6.10
C LYS A 75 11.32 12.07 5.41
N ILE A 76 11.47 11.78 4.12
CA ILE A 76 12.67 12.03 3.31
C ILE A 76 12.43 13.19 2.34
N VAL A 77 11.26 13.21 1.70
CA VAL A 77 10.88 14.24 0.73
C VAL A 77 9.84 15.19 1.31
N SER A 78 9.94 16.49 0.99
CA SER A 78 8.93 17.47 1.38
C SER A 78 7.66 17.22 0.56
N VAL A 79 6.57 16.88 1.25
CA VAL A 79 5.27 16.60 0.64
C VAL A 79 4.20 17.53 1.21
N LYS A 80 3.23 17.85 0.35
CA LYS A 80 2.02 18.59 0.72
C LYS A 80 1.01 17.69 1.43
N LYS A 81 0.84 16.47 0.91
CA LYS A 81 -0.15 15.52 1.39
C LYS A 81 0.30 14.09 1.14
N VAL A 82 -0.08 13.19 2.04
CA VAL A 82 0.07 11.74 1.86
C VAL A 82 -1.32 11.14 1.92
N ILE A 83 -1.75 10.45 0.87
CA ILE A 83 -3.01 9.73 0.84
C ILE A 83 -2.67 8.24 0.89
N ILE A 84 -3.18 7.53 1.90
CA ILE A 84 -3.03 6.08 1.97
C ILE A 84 -4.39 5.40 1.79
N ILE A 85 -4.40 4.26 1.09
CA ILE A 85 -5.61 3.53 0.73
C ILE A 85 -5.43 2.06 1.12
N SER A 86 -6.41 1.46 1.82
CA SER A 86 -6.35 0.06 2.29
C SER A 86 -5.05 -0.23 3.04
N SER A 87 -4.62 0.66 3.94
CA SER A 87 -3.29 0.63 4.54
C SER A 87 -3.37 0.85 6.06
N ILE A 88 -2.22 1.09 6.67
CA ILE A 88 -2.07 1.42 8.09
C ILE A 88 -1.13 2.61 8.22
N LYS A 89 -1.39 3.52 9.16
CA LYS A 89 -0.51 4.69 9.40
C LYS A 89 0.36 4.57 10.65
N SER A 90 0.12 3.57 11.50
CA SER A 90 0.97 3.31 12.66
C SER A 90 0.98 1.83 13.03
N LYS A 91 1.96 1.43 13.84
CA LYS A 91 2.03 0.09 14.45
C LYS A 91 0.78 -0.25 15.28
N MET A 92 0.10 0.75 15.85
CA MET A 92 -1.11 0.53 16.64
C MET A 92 -2.29 0.05 15.78
N GLU A 93 -2.24 0.26 14.46
CA GLU A 93 -3.25 -0.21 13.52
C GLU A 93 -2.92 -1.60 12.96
N MET A 94 -1.74 -2.14 13.29
CA MET A 94 -1.31 -3.47 12.85
C MET A 94 -2.04 -4.56 13.63
N PRO A 95 -2.71 -5.52 12.96
CA PRO A 95 -3.31 -6.69 13.60
C PRO A 95 -2.34 -7.44 14.52
N LYS A 96 -2.81 -7.82 15.72
CA LYS A 96 -1.98 -8.52 16.71
C LYS A 96 -1.39 -9.82 16.15
N ILE A 97 -2.13 -10.54 15.32
CA ILE A 97 -1.66 -11.77 14.66
C ILE A 97 -0.36 -11.54 13.86
N TYR A 98 -0.24 -10.40 13.19
CA TYR A 98 0.98 -10.05 12.44
C TYR A 98 2.15 -9.77 13.39
N GLN A 99 1.88 -9.15 14.54
CA GLN A 99 2.91 -8.93 15.57
C GLN A 99 3.42 -10.27 16.11
N PHE A 100 2.54 -11.24 16.37
CA PHE A 100 2.92 -12.60 16.77
C PHE A 100 3.75 -13.31 15.69
N ILE A 101 3.33 -13.27 14.41
CA ILE A 101 4.08 -13.85 13.28
C ILE A 101 5.49 -13.22 13.19
N SER A 102 5.59 -11.92 13.43
CA SER A 102 6.86 -11.17 13.45
C SER A 102 7.80 -11.70 14.54
N ILE A 103 7.29 -11.88 15.76
CA ILE A 103 8.04 -12.39 16.92
C ILE A 103 8.54 -13.82 16.67
N LEU A 104 7.68 -14.68 16.11
CA LEU A 104 8.04 -16.06 15.78
C LEU A 104 9.04 -16.17 14.63
N GLY A 105 9.31 -15.09 13.89
CA GLY A 105 10.28 -15.09 12.80
C GLY A 105 9.88 -15.97 11.61
N ILE A 106 8.60 -16.36 11.50
CA ILE A 106 8.10 -17.30 10.49
C ILE A 106 8.52 -16.88 9.07
N ILE A 107 8.43 -15.57 8.78
CA ILE A 107 8.74 -15.06 7.44
C ILE A 107 10.19 -15.36 7.03
N LYS A 108 11.13 -15.38 7.98
CA LYS A 108 12.54 -15.64 7.70
C LYS A 108 12.79 -17.09 7.28
N ILE A 109 12.05 -18.04 7.86
CA ILE A 109 12.26 -19.49 7.67
C ILE A 109 11.56 -19.98 6.39
N VAL A 110 10.37 -19.46 6.10
CA VAL A 110 9.59 -19.87 4.91
C VAL A 110 10.36 -19.53 3.62
N PRO A 111 10.60 -20.52 2.73
CA PRO A 111 11.21 -20.29 1.43
C PRO A 111 10.48 -19.24 0.59
N ALA A 112 11.23 -18.37 -0.10
CA ALA A 112 10.67 -17.22 -0.79
C ALA A 112 9.63 -17.59 -1.87
N PHE A 113 9.81 -18.72 -2.55
CA PHE A 113 8.90 -19.16 -3.61
C PHE A 113 7.49 -19.47 -3.12
N ILE A 114 7.32 -19.81 -1.83
CA ILE A 114 6.00 -20.12 -1.25
C ILE A 114 5.08 -18.90 -1.31
N TYR A 115 5.63 -17.70 -1.15
CA TYR A 115 4.84 -16.47 -1.23
C TYR A 115 4.36 -16.13 -2.65
N LYS A 116 4.81 -16.86 -3.67
CA LYS A 116 4.30 -16.75 -5.04
C LYS A 116 3.13 -17.70 -5.33
N ILE A 117 2.73 -18.51 -4.36
CA ILE A 117 1.65 -19.47 -4.52
C ILE A 117 0.33 -18.78 -4.17
N TYR A 118 -0.53 -18.65 -5.18
CA TYR A 118 -1.91 -18.23 -4.94
C TYR A 118 -2.68 -19.30 -4.17
N THR A 119 -3.50 -18.88 -3.22
CA THR A 119 -4.46 -19.74 -2.52
C THR A 119 -5.83 -19.04 -2.45
N PRO A 120 -6.97 -19.76 -2.48
CA PRO A 120 -8.30 -19.15 -2.41
C PRO A 120 -8.53 -18.27 -1.18
N ILE A 121 -7.85 -18.57 -0.07
CA ILE A 121 -7.89 -17.75 1.14
C ILE A 121 -7.36 -16.33 0.90
N LEU A 122 -6.42 -16.12 -0.03
CA LEU A 122 -5.97 -14.78 -0.40
C LEU A 122 -7.12 -13.97 -1.01
N SER A 123 -7.89 -14.51 -1.94
CA SER A 123 -9.05 -13.79 -2.48
C SER A 123 -10.06 -13.42 -1.39
N TYR A 124 -10.31 -14.32 -0.44
CA TYR A 124 -11.17 -14.02 0.71
C TYR A 124 -10.62 -12.86 1.56
N LEU A 125 -9.33 -12.90 1.91
CA LEU A 125 -8.66 -11.85 2.69
C LEU A 125 -8.65 -10.50 1.96
N PHE A 126 -8.45 -10.53 0.65
CA PHE A 126 -8.49 -9.33 -0.19
C PHE A 126 -9.91 -8.80 -0.44
N GLY A 127 -10.95 -9.57 -0.12
CA GLY A 127 -12.35 -9.19 -0.37
C GLY A 127 -12.73 -9.25 -1.84
N ILE A 128 -12.15 -10.22 -2.57
CA ILE A 128 -12.35 -10.46 -3.99
C ILE A 128 -13.40 -11.54 -4.20
N ASN A 129 -14.41 -11.25 -5.04
CA ASN A 129 -15.46 -12.20 -5.39
C ASN A 129 -15.50 -12.55 -6.89
N SER A 130 -15.19 -11.59 -7.77
CA SER A 130 -15.22 -11.80 -9.23
C SER A 130 -14.02 -12.58 -9.75
N ASP A 131 -14.19 -13.28 -10.86
CA ASP A 131 -13.11 -14.07 -11.45
C ASP A 131 -12.05 -13.20 -12.13
N GLU A 132 -12.44 -12.02 -12.63
CA GLU A 132 -11.53 -11.01 -13.16
C GLU A 132 -10.55 -10.51 -12.10
N ASP A 133 -11.05 -10.17 -10.91
CA ASP A 133 -10.22 -9.71 -9.80
C ASP A 133 -9.32 -10.84 -9.26
N LYS A 134 -9.83 -12.09 -9.21
CA LYS A 134 -9.01 -13.25 -8.85
C LYS A 134 -7.86 -13.44 -9.82
N LYS A 135 -8.12 -13.32 -11.13
CA LYS A 135 -7.10 -13.42 -12.17
C LYS A 135 -6.05 -12.32 -12.01
N LEU A 136 -6.48 -11.09 -11.77
CA LEU A 136 -5.56 -9.97 -11.56
C LEU A 136 -4.69 -10.15 -10.31
N LEU A 137 -5.26 -10.62 -9.20
CA LEU A 137 -4.48 -10.92 -7.99
C LEU A 137 -3.45 -12.04 -8.25
N LYS A 138 -3.84 -13.11 -8.96
CA LYS A 138 -2.91 -14.18 -9.37
C LYS A 138 -1.77 -13.64 -10.22
N ASP A 139 -2.08 -12.74 -11.17
CA ASP A 139 -1.09 -12.14 -12.05
C ASP A 139 -0.08 -11.30 -11.25
N PHE A 140 -0.53 -10.46 -10.31
CA PHE A 140 0.37 -9.71 -9.43
C PHE A 140 1.28 -10.63 -8.60
N ILE A 141 0.72 -11.66 -7.98
CA ILE A 141 1.51 -12.62 -7.19
C ILE A 141 2.56 -13.33 -8.06
N LYS A 142 2.16 -13.75 -9.27
CA LYS A 142 3.04 -14.46 -10.20
C LYS A 142 4.15 -13.56 -10.75
N SER A 143 3.86 -12.30 -11.07
CA SER A 143 4.84 -11.35 -11.60
C SER A 143 5.81 -10.84 -10.54
N THR A 144 5.42 -10.87 -9.26
CA THR A 144 6.29 -10.38 -8.17
C THR A 144 7.51 -11.28 -7.97
N ASN A 145 8.68 -10.66 -7.77
CA ASN A 145 9.89 -11.36 -7.38
C ASN A 145 9.73 -11.97 -5.97
N ALA A 146 10.06 -13.25 -5.81
CA ALA A 146 9.90 -13.97 -4.54
C ALA A 146 10.72 -13.35 -3.40
N LYS A 147 11.95 -12.89 -3.69
CA LYS A 147 12.84 -12.25 -2.71
C LYS A 147 12.26 -10.91 -2.27
N PHE A 148 11.77 -10.11 -3.23
CA PHE A 148 11.06 -8.86 -2.95
C PHE A 148 9.85 -9.09 -2.05
N MET A 149 8.98 -10.04 -2.41
CA MET A 149 7.77 -10.40 -1.65
C MET A 149 8.11 -10.78 -0.20
N LYS A 150 9.13 -11.65 -0.01
CA LYS A 150 9.60 -12.04 1.33
C LYS A 150 10.16 -10.86 2.12
N TRP A 151 10.96 -10.00 1.50
CA TRP A 151 11.48 -8.79 2.13
C TRP A 151 10.34 -7.85 2.54
N ALA A 152 9.43 -7.53 1.63
CA ALA A 152 8.33 -6.62 1.87
C ALA A 152 7.39 -7.09 3.00
N LEU A 153 7.08 -8.39 3.05
CA LEU A 153 6.33 -8.98 4.17
C LEU A 153 7.10 -8.84 5.50
N SER A 154 8.41 -9.15 5.51
CA SER A 154 9.24 -8.94 6.71
C SER A 154 9.25 -7.46 7.13
N THR A 155 9.30 -6.54 6.19
CA THR A 155 9.28 -5.10 6.44
C THR A 155 7.96 -4.66 7.06
N ILE A 156 6.81 -5.09 6.52
CA ILE A 156 5.48 -4.82 7.09
C ILE A 156 5.43 -5.30 8.54
N LEU A 157 5.81 -6.56 8.80
CA LEU A 157 5.71 -7.16 10.13
C LEU A 157 6.61 -6.49 11.18
N LYS A 158 7.71 -5.87 10.77
CA LYS A 158 8.64 -5.16 11.65
C LYS A 158 8.37 -3.65 11.72
N TRP A 159 7.48 -3.13 10.89
CA TRP A 159 7.23 -1.70 10.80
C TRP A 159 6.75 -1.15 12.15
N ASN A 160 7.48 -0.15 12.66
CA ASN A 160 7.29 0.39 14.01
C ASN A 160 7.06 1.90 13.99
N ASN A 161 6.31 2.40 13.01
CA ASN A 161 5.93 3.81 12.97
C ASN A 161 4.93 4.13 14.10
N ARG A 162 5.28 5.07 14.98
CA ARG A 162 4.42 5.53 16.08
C ARG A 162 3.94 6.97 15.91
N GLN A 163 4.62 7.75 15.09
CA GLN A 163 4.27 9.13 14.81
C GLN A 163 3.39 9.17 13.55
N VAL A 164 2.20 9.75 13.69
CA VAL A 164 1.27 9.97 12.59
C VAL A 164 1.31 11.46 12.25
N SER A 165 1.64 11.77 11.00
CA SER A 165 1.65 13.15 10.50
C SER A 165 0.23 13.61 10.16
N ASP A 166 -0.10 14.87 10.47
CA ASP A 166 -1.38 15.50 10.11
C ASP A 166 -1.55 15.67 8.59
N LYS A 167 -0.46 15.50 7.82
CA LYS A 167 -0.50 15.48 6.34
C LYS A 167 -1.10 14.19 5.78
N ILE A 168 -1.34 13.18 6.61
CA ILE A 168 -1.85 11.88 6.18
C ILE A 168 -3.38 11.91 6.13
N THR A 169 -3.93 11.62 4.96
CA THR A 169 -5.34 11.26 4.79
C THR A 169 -5.45 9.77 4.52
N HIS A 170 -6.35 9.08 5.22
CA HIS A 170 -6.55 7.64 5.08
C HIS A 170 -7.92 7.35 4.47
N ILE A 171 -7.98 6.58 3.38
CA ILE A 171 -9.19 6.00 2.82
C ILE A 171 -9.18 4.50 3.13
N HIS A 172 -10.20 3.99 3.80
CA HIS A 172 -10.21 2.59 4.26
C HIS A 172 -11.57 1.91 4.09
N GLY A 173 -11.54 0.61 3.78
CA GLY A 173 -12.74 -0.20 3.60
C GLY A 173 -13.22 -0.82 4.92
N ASP A 174 -14.52 -0.79 5.18
CA ASP A 174 -15.09 -1.39 6.41
C ASP A 174 -15.15 -2.93 6.41
N LYS A 175 -14.81 -3.57 5.28
CA LYS A 175 -14.70 -5.04 5.11
C LYS A 175 -13.27 -5.49 4.76
N ASP A 176 -12.26 -4.63 4.92
CA ASP A 176 -10.87 -5.03 4.78
C ASP A 176 -10.52 -6.06 5.86
N LYS A 177 -10.10 -7.26 5.44
CA LYS A 177 -9.74 -8.36 6.35
C LYS A 177 -8.24 -8.42 6.64
N LEU A 178 -7.41 -7.78 5.82
CA LEU A 178 -5.97 -7.71 6.03
C LEU A 178 -5.64 -6.63 7.07
N PHE A 179 -6.34 -5.50 7.02
CA PHE A 179 -6.28 -4.44 8.02
C PHE A 179 -7.70 -4.12 8.53
N PRO A 180 -8.19 -4.85 9.55
CA PRO A 180 -9.56 -4.72 10.04
C PRO A 180 -9.89 -3.29 10.52
N ILE A 181 -11.05 -2.80 10.11
CA ILE A 181 -11.52 -1.44 10.40
C ILE A 181 -11.52 -1.08 11.90
N GLY A 182 -11.75 -2.05 12.79
CA GLY A 182 -11.74 -1.83 14.24
C GLY A 182 -10.39 -1.35 14.80
N LEU A 183 -9.30 -1.51 14.05
CA LEU A 183 -7.96 -1.02 14.40
C LEU A 183 -7.61 0.30 13.72
N ILE A 184 -8.36 0.70 12.70
CA ILE A 184 -8.10 1.91 11.91
C ILE A 184 -8.77 3.11 12.57
N ARG A 185 -8.01 4.20 12.76
CA ARG A 185 -8.50 5.46 13.32
C ARG A 185 -8.60 6.55 12.25
N ASN A 186 -9.56 7.47 12.36
CA ASN A 186 -9.63 8.69 11.54
C ASN A 186 -9.43 8.45 10.02
N ALA A 187 -10.20 7.52 9.46
CA ALA A 187 -10.18 7.23 8.02
C ALA A 187 -11.53 7.60 7.37
N LEU A 188 -11.47 8.00 6.10
CA LEU A 188 -12.62 8.10 5.23
C LEU A 188 -13.04 6.68 4.84
N ILE A 189 -14.25 6.29 5.25
CA ILE A 189 -14.70 4.90 5.15
C ILE A 189 -15.42 4.65 3.83
N ILE A 190 -14.96 3.63 3.11
CA ILE A 190 -15.62 3.07 1.92
C ILE A 190 -16.51 1.92 2.39
N LYS A 191 -17.82 2.08 2.21
CA LYS A 191 -18.80 1.08 2.64
C LYS A 191 -18.71 -0.18 1.80
N ASN A 192 -18.71 -1.33 2.47
CA ASN A 192 -18.51 -2.65 1.85
C ASN A 192 -17.18 -2.75 1.07
N GLY A 193 -16.19 -1.93 1.42
CA GLY A 193 -14.85 -1.96 0.81
C GLY A 193 -13.99 -3.06 1.43
N GLY A 194 -13.53 -4.01 0.60
CA GLY A 194 -12.48 -4.97 0.98
C GLY A 194 -11.07 -4.39 0.76
N HIS A 195 -10.02 -5.18 0.98
CA HIS A 195 -8.65 -4.69 0.76
C HIS A 195 -8.39 -4.31 -0.71
N PHE A 196 -9.00 -5.04 -1.65
CA PHE A 196 -8.91 -4.83 -3.10
C PHE A 196 -9.80 -3.68 -3.62
N MET A 197 -10.37 -2.87 -2.72
CA MET A 197 -11.30 -1.78 -3.07
C MET A 197 -10.72 -0.74 -4.02
N ILE A 198 -9.40 -0.58 -4.08
CA ILE A 198 -8.72 0.28 -5.05
C ILE A 198 -9.16 -0.01 -6.50
N LEU A 199 -9.45 -1.28 -6.80
CA LEU A 199 -9.88 -1.74 -8.12
C LEU A 199 -11.40 -1.89 -8.22
N ASN A 200 -12.04 -2.53 -7.23
CA ASN A 200 -13.46 -2.89 -7.32
C ASN A 200 -14.45 -1.91 -6.66
N LYS A 201 -13.94 -0.86 -5.99
CA LYS A 201 -14.70 0.32 -5.52
C LYS A 201 -14.10 1.61 -6.08
N SER A 202 -13.46 1.54 -7.24
CA SER A 202 -12.67 2.62 -7.82
C SER A 202 -13.46 3.91 -8.05
N GLY A 203 -14.76 3.83 -8.35
CA GLY A 203 -15.63 5.01 -8.53
C GLY A 203 -15.76 5.84 -7.24
N GLU A 204 -16.04 5.19 -6.12
CA GLU A 204 -16.16 5.85 -4.81
C GLU A 204 -14.81 6.42 -4.34
N ILE A 205 -13.72 5.67 -4.58
CA ILE A 205 -12.37 6.13 -4.28
C ILE A 205 -12.00 7.33 -5.16
N SER A 206 -12.32 7.31 -6.45
CA SER A 206 -12.07 8.43 -7.37
C SER A 206 -12.82 9.68 -6.94
N PHE A 207 -14.07 9.53 -6.50
CA PHE A 207 -14.85 10.64 -5.95
C PHE A 207 -14.15 11.25 -4.72
N LYS A 208 -13.73 10.42 -3.75
CA LYS A 208 -12.99 10.89 -2.57
C LYS A 208 -11.63 11.52 -2.91
N LEU A 209 -10.90 10.95 -3.87
CA LEU A 209 -9.65 11.52 -4.33
C LEU A 209 -9.86 12.90 -4.95
N LYS A 210 -10.91 13.11 -5.75
CA LYS A 210 -11.23 14.43 -6.31
C LYS A 210 -11.49 15.48 -5.23
N GLU A 211 -12.27 15.16 -4.19
CA GLU A 211 -12.51 16.05 -3.05
C GLU A 211 -11.19 16.42 -2.34
N LEU A 212 -10.35 15.42 -2.09
CA LEU A 212 -9.06 15.60 -1.41
C LEU A 212 -8.02 16.34 -2.25
N LEU A 213 -8.11 16.26 -3.57
CA LEU A 213 -7.18 16.89 -4.50
C LEU A 213 -7.68 18.25 -5.00
N ALA A 214 -8.91 18.65 -4.71
CA ALA A 214 -9.38 20.02 -4.95
C ALA A 214 -8.77 21.00 -3.93
N ASN A 215 -8.66 20.56 -2.67
CA ASN A 215 -8.03 21.28 -1.55
C ASN A 215 -6.50 21.11 -1.56
#